data_AF-A0A942A8G6-F1
#
_entry.id   AF-A0A942A8G6-F1
#
_cell.length_a   1.000
_cell.length_b   1.000
_cell.length_c   1.000
_cell.angle_alpha   90.00
_cell.angle_beta   90.00
_cell.angle_gamma   90.00
#
_symmetry.space_group_name_H-M   'P 1'
#
loop_
_entity.id
_entity.type
_entity.pdbx_description
1 polymer ?
#
loop_
_entity_poly.entity_id
_entity_poly.type
_entity_poly.pdbx_seq_one_letter_code
_entity_poly.pdbx_strand_id
1 'polypeptide(L)'
;LPIDFIMRYAWNPDAIPANKVWDYMVNWAAGIFGERYAEEIADIVSKYSKYNLWRKPEVQATTVFSVVNHLEADRVISLWRDVATKAEALRDKIAPEAQDAYYQLVLYPAKASAGVAEIYLAAAKNNLYAEQGRVSANDYAGRVRELFEIDKKLGEYYNTSMANGKWKNMMKDVHLGYVKWSMPKKDSLPNLKEVVPEEFPKMGVAVEGCIKSWPGSDNKAILPTFDWLSNQSYYIDVFNRGNGSFRFKARANKSWVKLSQTKGTVEKDARIQVSIDWGKLPFGESEAMIEIVQKQVTVPVYVHVVKTELPKTQEPYWGNLANAEFSIPANQYNANIAGKNARWIVLPDLGRDEACMGIQPVTAPSAEPRNAPCLEYKVFLPKVGKTTVCLGILPTQDVYPQRGLRIAMGLDNNEPQIIDARKGFVDTFSEYNSKNLAKSKVLKPLPSRNRSIKLIATGQSRRNEVFDNLRWLDVEVEVLEPGMHTLKIFMIDPEIVLEKIVVNPDNKYPSYFGAPSVRHN
;
A
#
# COMPACT_ATOMS: atom_id res chain seq x y z
N LEU A 1 17.58 -17.90 5.16
CA LEU A 1 17.92 -17.02 4.03
C LEU A 1 18.74 -15.79 4.42
N PRO A 2 18.25 -14.79 5.18
CA PRO A 2 18.98 -13.51 5.33
C PRO A 2 20.37 -13.64 5.97
N ILE A 3 20.54 -14.58 6.91
CA ILE A 3 21.86 -14.89 7.49
C ILE A 3 22.81 -15.50 6.44
N ASP A 4 22.34 -16.40 5.58
CA ASP A 4 23.18 -16.96 4.51
C ASP A 4 23.59 -15.86 3.52
N PHE A 5 22.64 -14.99 3.16
CA PHE A 5 22.89 -13.86 2.25
C PHE A 5 23.94 -12.93 2.81
N ILE A 6 23.78 -12.43 4.04
CA ILE A 6 24.70 -11.44 4.60
C ILE A 6 26.10 -12.00 4.80
N MET A 7 26.24 -13.28 5.15
CA MET A 7 27.54 -13.92 5.31
C MET A 7 28.27 -14.08 3.96
N ARG A 8 27.54 -14.44 2.90
CA ARG A 8 28.11 -14.52 1.53
C ARG A 8 28.43 -13.14 0.96
N TYR A 9 27.55 -12.17 1.20
CA TYR A 9 27.76 -10.79 0.78
C TYR A 9 28.95 -10.15 1.50
N ALA A 10 29.14 -10.44 2.79
CA ALA A 10 30.32 -10.00 3.54
C ALA A 10 31.61 -10.64 3.03
N TRP A 11 31.57 -11.90 2.59
CA TRP A 11 32.72 -12.58 1.99
C TRP A 11 33.13 -11.98 0.65
N ASN A 12 32.17 -11.74 -0.24
CA ASN A 12 32.41 -11.10 -1.54
C ASN A 12 31.16 -10.35 -2.04
N PRO A 13 31.06 -9.03 -1.82
CA PRO A 13 29.90 -8.25 -2.25
C PRO A 13 29.80 -8.13 -3.78
N ASP A 14 30.92 -8.18 -4.50
CA ASP A 14 30.95 -8.09 -5.96
C ASP A 14 30.36 -9.35 -6.64
N ALA A 15 30.28 -10.47 -5.92
CA ALA A 15 29.68 -11.70 -6.42
C ALA A 15 28.14 -11.65 -6.48
N ILE A 16 27.50 -10.72 -5.77
CA ILE A 16 26.04 -10.59 -5.71
C ILE A 16 25.65 -9.12 -5.95
N PRO A 17 25.80 -8.61 -7.19
CA PRO A 17 25.42 -7.24 -7.50
C PRO A 17 23.91 -7.03 -7.31
N ALA A 18 23.48 -5.78 -7.16
CA ALA A 18 22.10 -5.44 -6.80
C ALA A 18 21.03 -5.97 -7.77
N ASN A 19 21.37 -6.18 -9.05
CA ASN A 19 20.47 -6.77 -10.05
C ASN A 19 20.50 -8.32 -10.09
N LYS A 20 21.24 -8.97 -9.19
CA LYS A 20 21.42 -10.43 -9.10
C LYS A 20 20.94 -11.04 -7.79
N VAL A 21 20.23 -10.25 -6.97
CA VAL A 21 19.64 -10.74 -5.71
C VAL A 21 18.61 -11.85 -5.97
N TRP A 22 17.84 -11.75 -7.06
CA TRP A 22 16.91 -12.81 -7.49
C TRP A 22 17.64 -14.13 -7.79
N ASP A 23 18.66 -14.09 -8.64
CA ASP A 23 19.46 -15.27 -8.99
C ASP A 23 20.05 -15.94 -7.74
N TYR A 24 20.50 -15.16 -6.77
CA TYR A 24 20.96 -15.68 -5.49
C TYR A 24 19.85 -16.42 -4.72
N MET A 25 18.63 -15.86 -4.65
CA MET A 25 17.50 -16.50 -3.96
C MET A 25 17.09 -17.82 -4.64
N VAL A 26 17.07 -17.86 -5.97
CA VAL A 26 16.80 -19.08 -6.74
C VAL A 26 17.88 -20.12 -6.48
N ASN A 27 19.15 -19.74 -6.51
CA ASN A 27 20.27 -20.65 -6.22
C ASN A 27 20.25 -21.17 -4.76
N TRP A 28 19.87 -20.33 -3.79
CA TRP A 28 19.67 -20.74 -2.41
C TRP A 28 18.56 -21.79 -2.29
N ALA A 29 17.43 -21.57 -2.96
CA ALA A 29 16.32 -22.52 -2.96
C ALA A 29 16.72 -23.84 -3.65
N ALA A 30 17.38 -23.77 -4.81
CA ALA A 30 17.87 -24.94 -5.55
C ALA A 30 18.86 -25.75 -4.72
N GLY A 31 19.76 -25.10 -3.98
CA GLY A 31 20.74 -25.77 -3.13
C GLY A 31 20.14 -26.57 -1.97
N ILE A 32 18.90 -26.27 -1.57
CA ILE A 32 18.20 -26.97 -0.47
C ILE A 32 17.17 -27.97 -1.00
N PHE A 33 16.40 -27.59 -2.04
CA PHE A 33 15.21 -28.30 -2.49
C PHE A 33 15.33 -28.90 -3.90
N GLY A 34 16.46 -28.67 -4.58
CA GLY A 34 16.65 -29.01 -5.99
C GLY A 34 16.04 -27.98 -6.95
N GLU A 35 16.39 -28.09 -8.24
CA GLU A 35 16.07 -27.08 -9.24
C GLU A 35 14.58 -26.99 -9.59
N ARG A 36 13.86 -28.11 -9.52
CA ARG A 36 12.49 -28.26 -10.07
C ARG A 36 11.50 -27.20 -9.60
N TYR A 37 11.58 -26.78 -8.34
CA TYR A 37 10.67 -25.81 -7.73
C TYR A 37 11.41 -24.60 -7.15
N ALA A 38 12.69 -24.40 -7.49
CA ALA A 38 13.53 -23.38 -6.88
C ALA A 38 12.98 -21.95 -7.08
N GLU A 39 12.50 -21.63 -8.29
CA GLU A 39 11.92 -20.32 -8.58
C GLU A 39 10.62 -20.06 -7.81
N GLU A 40 9.73 -21.06 -7.74
CA GLU A 40 8.47 -20.93 -6.99
C GLU A 40 8.73 -20.75 -5.48
N ILE A 41 9.72 -21.48 -4.94
CA ILE A 41 10.15 -21.33 -3.54
C ILE A 41 10.78 -19.97 -3.29
N ALA A 42 11.64 -19.50 -4.19
CA ALA A 42 12.26 -18.18 -4.10
C ALA A 42 11.20 -17.06 -4.16
N ASP A 43 10.18 -17.19 -5.02
CA ASP A 43 9.06 -16.25 -5.12
C ASP A 43 8.29 -16.16 -3.79
N ILE A 44 7.94 -17.30 -3.19
CA ILE A 44 7.26 -17.36 -1.88
C ILE A 44 8.10 -16.68 -0.80
N VAL A 45 9.39 -17.02 -0.74
CA VAL A 45 10.31 -16.51 0.27
C VAL A 45 10.55 -15.01 0.13
N SER A 46 10.68 -14.52 -1.10
CA SER A 46 10.80 -13.07 -1.36
C SER A 46 9.53 -12.35 -0.93
N LYS A 47 8.34 -12.86 -1.32
CA LYS A 47 7.05 -12.22 -1.05
C LYS A 47 6.72 -12.11 0.43
N TYR A 48 6.80 -13.20 1.21
CA TYR A 48 6.47 -13.06 2.64
C TYR A 48 7.46 -12.12 3.35
N SER A 49 8.73 -12.12 2.93
CA SER A 49 9.76 -11.25 3.49
C SER A 49 9.47 -9.78 3.18
N LYS A 50 9.12 -9.49 1.93
CA LYS A 50 8.71 -8.16 1.44
C LYS A 50 7.44 -7.67 2.14
N TYR A 51 6.42 -8.51 2.25
CA TYR A 51 5.17 -8.12 2.88
C TYR A 51 5.33 -7.87 4.39
N ASN A 52 6.19 -8.63 5.07
CA ASN A 52 6.59 -8.34 6.45
C ASN A 52 7.41 -7.04 6.59
N LEU A 53 8.00 -6.53 5.51
CA LEU A 53 8.64 -5.21 5.47
C LEU A 53 7.66 -4.09 5.14
N TRP A 54 6.54 -4.37 4.48
CA TRP A 54 5.43 -3.41 4.44
C TRP A 54 4.95 -3.12 5.84
N ARG A 55 4.79 -4.16 6.67
CA ARG A 55 4.45 -4.00 8.08
C ARG A 55 4.91 -5.20 8.91
N LYS A 56 5.75 -4.95 9.92
CA LYS A 56 6.19 -5.99 10.85
C LYS A 56 4.99 -6.56 11.62
N PRO A 57 4.93 -7.88 11.88
CA PRO A 57 3.83 -8.53 12.59
C PRO A 57 3.42 -7.81 13.89
N GLU A 58 4.41 -7.43 14.70
CA GLU A 58 4.23 -6.84 16.03
C GLU A 58 3.69 -5.40 15.98
N VAL A 59 3.90 -4.69 14.87
CA VAL A 59 3.51 -3.28 14.71
C VAL A 59 2.25 -3.11 13.87
N GLN A 60 1.61 -4.21 13.47
CA GLN A 60 0.30 -4.17 12.82
C GLN A 60 -0.77 -3.56 13.74
N ALA A 61 -1.77 -2.94 13.13
CA ALA A 61 -2.93 -2.35 13.83
C ALA A 61 -4.12 -2.24 12.87
N THR A 62 -5.33 -2.17 13.42
CA THR A 62 -6.59 -2.11 12.67
C THR A 62 -6.80 -0.79 11.90
N THR A 63 -5.90 0.18 12.09
CA THR A 63 -5.98 1.53 11.51
C THR A 63 -4.93 1.79 10.42
N VAL A 64 -4.17 0.76 10.01
CA VAL A 64 -3.05 0.93 9.06
C VAL A 64 -3.56 0.94 7.62
N PHE A 65 -4.19 -0.15 7.19
CA PHE A 65 -4.71 -0.32 5.83
C PHE A 65 -6.17 0.13 5.75
N SER A 66 -6.50 0.89 4.72
CA SER A 66 -7.87 1.38 4.51
C SER A 66 -8.79 0.23 4.11
N VAL A 67 -9.94 0.14 4.78
CA VAL A 67 -11.01 -0.80 4.42
C VAL A 67 -11.86 -0.28 3.26
N VAL A 68 -11.90 1.04 3.06
CA VAL A 68 -12.86 1.68 2.13
C VAL A 68 -12.20 2.34 0.92
N ASN A 69 -10.89 2.62 0.95
CA ASN A 69 -10.19 3.32 -0.12
C ASN A 69 -9.37 2.33 -0.96
N HIS A 70 -9.52 2.40 -2.28
CA HIS A 70 -8.73 1.65 -3.28
C HIS A 70 -8.68 0.13 -3.08
N LEU A 71 -9.72 -0.43 -2.44
CA LEU A 71 -9.77 -1.83 -2.04
C LEU A 71 -8.50 -2.27 -1.27
N GLU A 72 -7.85 -1.35 -0.53
CA GLU A 72 -6.50 -1.58 -0.01
C GLU A 72 -6.44 -2.81 0.90
N ALA A 73 -7.29 -2.89 1.93
CA ALA A 73 -7.35 -4.06 2.79
C ALA A 73 -7.65 -5.36 2.03
N ASP A 74 -8.55 -5.33 1.04
CA ASP A 74 -8.91 -6.50 0.22
C ASP A 74 -7.72 -6.97 -0.64
N ARG A 75 -7.01 -6.04 -1.28
CA ARG A 75 -5.80 -6.34 -2.07
C ARG A 75 -4.71 -6.94 -1.18
N VAL A 76 -4.47 -6.36 -0.02
CA VAL A 76 -3.45 -6.86 0.93
C VAL A 76 -3.79 -8.25 1.43
N ILE A 77 -5.05 -8.51 1.82
CA ILE A 77 -5.49 -9.87 2.20
C ILE A 77 -5.27 -10.85 1.04
N SER A 78 -5.64 -10.46 -0.19
CA SER A 78 -5.49 -11.33 -1.36
C SER A 78 -4.03 -11.68 -1.63
N LEU A 79 -3.10 -10.74 -1.49
CA LEU A 79 -1.67 -10.97 -1.70
C LEU A 79 -1.09 -11.93 -0.64
N TRP A 80 -1.51 -11.79 0.62
CA TRP A 80 -1.11 -12.71 1.69
C TRP A 80 -1.70 -14.11 1.53
N ARG A 81 -2.96 -14.22 1.10
CA ARG A 81 -3.59 -15.51 0.82
C ARG A 81 -2.93 -16.22 -0.36
N ASP A 82 -2.61 -15.51 -1.44
CA ASP A 82 -1.90 -16.07 -2.60
C ASP A 82 -0.57 -16.72 -2.19
N VAL A 83 0.26 -16.02 -1.41
CA VAL A 83 1.56 -16.57 -0.99
C VAL A 83 1.40 -17.77 -0.04
N ALA A 84 0.44 -17.73 0.88
CA ALA A 84 0.17 -18.85 1.78
C ALA A 84 -0.37 -20.08 1.03
N THR A 85 -1.31 -19.89 0.10
CA THR A 85 -1.87 -20.97 -0.72
C THR A 85 -0.82 -21.59 -1.64
N LYS A 86 0.05 -20.79 -2.27
CA LYS A 86 1.17 -21.31 -3.08
C LYS A 86 2.14 -22.13 -2.23
N ALA A 87 2.49 -21.65 -1.04
CA ALA A 87 3.34 -22.38 -0.11
C ALA A 87 2.71 -23.71 0.33
N GLU A 88 1.40 -23.73 0.62
CA GLU A 88 0.68 -24.96 0.95
C GLU A 88 0.66 -25.95 -0.22
N ALA A 89 0.32 -25.48 -1.43
CA ALA A 89 0.19 -26.32 -2.62
C ALA A 89 1.52 -26.96 -3.06
N LEU A 90 2.64 -26.31 -2.78
CA LEU A 90 3.97 -26.87 -3.04
C LEU A 90 4.35 -27.98 -2.06
N ARG A 91 3.83 -27.96 -0.83
CA ARG A 91 4.23 -28.91 0.23
C ARG A 91 4.15 -30.35 -0.25
N ASP A 92 3.05 -30.74 -0.87
CA ASP A 92 2.82 -32.13 -1.31
C ASP A 92 3.70 -32.54 -2.50
N LYS A 93 4.40 -31.59 -3.12
CA LYS A 93 5.31 -31.82 -4.25
C LYS A 93 6.78 -31.91 -3.83
N ILE A 94 7.11 -31.50 -2.61
CA ILE A 94 8.48 -31.56 -2.08
C ILE A 94 8.81 -32.99 -1.64
N ALA A 95 10.05 -33.41 -1.90
CA ALA A 95 10.55 -34.73 -1.51
C ALA A 95 10.34 -34.99 -0.01
N PRO A 96 9.93 -36.21 0.40
CA PRO A 96 9.67 -36.55 1.80
C PRO A 96 10.81 -36.16 2.76
N GLU A 97 12.06 -36.32 2.33
CA GLU A 97 13.26 -36.06 3.10
C GLU A 97 13.49 -34.55 3.33
N ALA A 98 12.91 -33.70 2.48
CA ALA A 98 13.02 -32.25 2.55
C ALA A 98 11.79 -31.57 3.19
N GLN A 99 10.78 -32.34 3.62
CA GLN A 99 9.53 -31.80 4.19
C GLN A 99 9.75 -30.93 5.42
N ASP A 100 10.60 -31.35 6.36
CA ASP A 100 10.91 -30.55 7.55
C ASP A 100 11.65 -29.26 7.20
N ALA A 101 12.57 -29.30 6.22
CA ALA A 101 13.27 -28.11 5.73
C ALA A 101 12.30 -27.15 5.03
N TYR A 102 11.39 -27.68 4.22
CA TYR A 102 10.37 -26.89 3.53
C TYR A 102 9.39 -26.26 4.51
N TYR A 103 8.96 -27.00 5.52
CA TYR A 103 8.07 -26.49 6.54
C TYR A 103 8.70 -25.29 7.26
N GLN A 104 9.93 -25.45 7.76
CA GLN A 104 10.57 -24.43 8.59
C GLN A 104 11.05 -23.19 7.80
N LEU A 105 11.49 -23.37 6.54
CA LEU A 105 12.09 -22.30 5.75
C LEU A 105 11.12 -21.59 4.82
N VAL A 106 9.99 -22.21 4.47
CA VAL A 106 9.07 -21.71 3.43
C VAL A 106 7.63 -21.67 3.95
N LEU A 107 7.06 -22.82 4.31
CA LEU A 107 5.62 -22.92 4.60
C LEU A 107 5.22 -22.20 5.88
N TYR A 108 5.91 -22.46 6.99
CA TYR A 108 5.63 -21.84 8.27
C TYR A 108 5.72 -20.31 8.21
N PRO A 109 6.83 -19.68 7.75
CA PRO A 109 6.90 -18.23 7.72
C PRO A 109 5.86 -17.61 6.78
N ALA A 110 5.54 -18.23 5.64
CA ALA A 110 4.49 -17.76 4.75
C ALA A 110 3.11 -17.78 5.43
N LYS A 111 2.73 -18.91 6.03
CA LYS A 111 1.43 -19.08 6.69
C LYS A 111 1.28 -18.24 7.96
N ALA A 112 2.28 -18.23 8.83
CA ALA A 112 2.25 -17.48 10.09
C ALA A 112 2.13 -15.97 9.79
N SER A 113 2.94 -15.45 8.87
CA SER A 113 2.89 -14.03 8.49
C SER A 113 1.56 -13.64 7.85
N ALA A 114 1.04 -14.48 6.94
CA ALA A 114 -0.28 -14.28 6.33
C ALA A 114 -1.40 -14.30 7.38
N GLY A 115 -1.34 -15.22 8.34
CA GLY A 115 -2.30 -15.35 9.44
C GLY A 115 -2.35 -14.09 10.30
N VAL A 116 -1.19 -13.58 10.73
CA VAL A 116 -1.11 -12.34 11.52
C VAL A 116 -1.65 -11.15 10.72
N ALA A 117 -1.28 -11.01 9.46
CA ALA A 117 -1.82 -9.94 8.60
C ALA A 117 -3.35 -10.02 8.46
N GLU A 118 -3.88 -11.23 8.23
CA GLU A 118 -5.32 -11.43 8.10
C GLU A 118 -6.06 -11.17 9.42
N ILE A 119 -5.48 -11.49 10.59
CA ILE A 119 -6.05 -11.13 11.91
C ILE A 119 -6.33 -9.63 11.99
N TYR A 120 -5.34 -8.79 11.69
CA TYR A 120 -5.50 -7.34 11.82
C TYR A 120 -6.39 -6.73 10.74
N LEU A 121 -6.33 -7.25 9.50
CA LEU A 121 -7.18 -6.78 8.40
C LEU A 121 -8.64 -7.20 8.59
N ALA A 122 -8.91 -8.42 9.07
CA ALA A 122 -10.25 -8.87 9.43
C ALA A 122 -10.78 -8.10 10.65
N ALA A 123 -9.94 -7.81 11.65
CA ALA A 123 -10.32 -6.96 12.78
C ALA A 123 -10.60 -5.51 12.37
N ALA A 124 -9.90 -4.96 11.37
CA ALA A 124 -10.19 -3.64 10.80
C ALA A 124 -11.59 -3.62 10.16
N LYS A 125 -11.90 -4.64 9.35
CA LYS A 125 -13.24 -4.82 8.76
C LYS A 125 -14.30 -5.01 9.82
N ASN A 126 -14.09 -5.86 10.81
CA ASN A 126 -14.99 -6.05 11.94
C ASN A 126 -15.31 -4.71 12.63
N ASN A 127 -14.28 -3.93 12.97
CA ASN A 127 -14.46 -2.65 13.66
C ASN A 127 -15.29 -1.66 12.86
N LEU A 128 -15.02 -1.52 11.55
CA LEU A 128 -15.80 -0.65 10.66
C LEU A 128 -17.23 -1.17 10.48
N TYR A 129 -17.38 -2.46 10.20
CA TYR A 129 -18.67 -3.05 9.87
C TYR A 129 -19.60 -3.03 11.09
N ALA A 130 -19.05 -3.19 12.29
CA ALA A 130 -19.79 -3.01 13.53
C ALA A 130 -20.25 -1.56 13.74
N GLU A 131 -19.42 -0.55 13.40
CA GLU A 131 -19.84 0.85 13.42
C GLU A 131 -20.97 1.15 12.42
N GLN A 132 -21.02 0.40 11.31
CA GLN A 132 -22.09 0.46 10.32
C GLN A 132 -23.33 -0.37 10.69
N GLY A 133 -23.26 -1.16 11.79
CA GLY A 133 -24.33 -2.05 12.23
C GLY A 133 -24.51 -3.31 11.37
N ARG A 134 -23.50 -3.69 10.58
CA ARG A 134 -23.55 -4.85 9.68
C ARG A 134 -23.50 -6.15 10.46
N VAL A 135 -24.43 -7.06 10.20
CA VAL A 135 -24.41 -8.41 10.81
C VAL A 135 -23.17 -9.23 10.42
N SER A 136 -22.57 -8.96 9.25
CA SER A 136 -21.32 -9.60 8.82
C SER A 136 -20.10 -9.23 9.65
N ALA A 137 -20.18 -8.18 10.49
CA ALA A 137 -19.12 -7.86 11.44
C ALA A 137 -18.78 -9.08 12.33
N ASN A 138 -19.79 -9.86 12.73
CA ASN A 138 -19.62 -11.03 13.60
C ASN A 138 -18.88 -12.16 12.88
N ASP A 139 -19.02 -12.29 11.56
CA ASP A 139 -18.25 -13.27 10.76
C ASP A 139 -16.75 -12.92 10.79
N TYR A 140 -16.41 -11.63 10.66
CA TYR A 140 -15.03 -11.18 10.78
C TYR A 140 -14.48 -11.37 12.19
N ALA A 141 -15.29 -11.15 13.24
CA ALA A 141 -14.88 -11.47 14.61
C ALA A 141 -14.62 -12.97 14.80
N GLY A 142 -15.49 -13.83 14.24
CA GLY A 142 -15.29 -15.28 14.21
C GLY A 142 -14.01 -15.69 13.49
N ARG A 143 -13.76 -15.11 12.30
CA ARG A 143 -12.53 -15.35 11.52
C ARG A 143 -11.27 -14.95 12.28
N VAL A 144 -11.28 -13.82 12.99
CA VAL A 144 -10.13 -13.39 13.80
C VAL A 144 -9.83 -14.40 14.92
N ARG A 145 -10.86 -14.91 15.61
CA ARG A 145 -10.70 -15.94 16.63
C ARG A 145 -10.17 -17.25 16.05
N GLU A 146 -10.68 -17.67 14.90
CA GLU A 146 -10.20 -18.86 14.19
C GLU A 146 -8.72 -18.74 13.83
N LEU A 147 -8.32 -17.62 13.23
CA LEU A 147 -6.93 -17.38 12.82
C LEU A 147 -5.97 -17.37 14.02
N PHE A 148 -6.41 -16.86 15.17
CA PHE A 148 -5.61 -16.88 16.40
C PHE A 148 -5.37 -18.31 16.91
N GLU A 149 -6.37 -19.19 16.81
CA GLU A 149 -6.19 -20.61 17.13
C GLU A 149 -5.30 -21.32 16.09
N ILE A 150 -5.39 -20.94 14.82
CA ILE A 150 -4.49 -21.46 13.77
C ILE A 150 -3.05 -21.07 14.05
N ASP A 151 -2.79 -19.81 14.41
CA ASP A 151 -1.45 -19.31 14.75
C ASP A 151 -0.83 -20.13 15.90
N LYS A 152 -1.58 -20.31 16.99
CA LYS A 152 -1.17 -21.15 18.11
C LYS A 152 -0.81 -22.58 17.68
N LYS A 153 -1.65 -23.21 16.86
CA LYS A 153 -1.42 -24.58 16.36
C LYS A 153 -0.17 -24.66 15.46
N LEU A 154 0.08 -23.65 14.63
CA LEU A 154 1.29 -23.57 13.81
C LEU A 154 2.53 -23.53 14.71
N GLY A 155 2.54 -22.66 15.73
CA GLY A 155 3.62 -22.57 16.71
C GLY A 155 3.82 -23.90 17.47
N GLU A 156 2.75 -24.54 17.92
CA GLU A 156 2.81 -25.83 18.61
C GLU A 156 3.41 -26.94 17.73
N TYR A 157 2.99 -27.03 16.47
CA TYR A 157 3.54 -28.01 15.52
C TYR A 157 5.04 -27.79 15.29
N TYR A 158 5.47 -26.55 15.05
CA TYR A 158 6.89 -26.20 14.86
C TYR A 158 7.73 -26.60 16.08
N ASN A 159 7.22 -26.33 17.29
CA ASN A 159 7.95 -26.57 18.53
C ASN A 159 7.98 -28.04 18.97
N THR A 160 6.97 -28.84 18.63
CA THR A 160 6.79 -30.17 19.26
C THR A 160 6.76 -31.34 18.30
N SER A 161 6.36 -31.11 17.04
CA SER A 161 6.05 -32.18 16.08
C SER A 161 7.04 -32.21 14.91
N MET A 162 7.33 -31.06 14.31
CA MET A 162 8.27 -30.98 13.18
C MET A 162 9.66 -31.48 13.57
N ALA A 163 10.30 -32.25 12.69
CA ALA A 163 11.65 -32.80 12.90
C ALA A 163 11.82 -33.48 14.28
N ASN A 164 10.82 -34.26 14.71
CA ASN A 164 10.79 -34.94 16.01
C ASN A 164 11.04 -34.00 17.22
N GLY A 165 10.54 -32.76 17.13
CA GLY A 165 10.67 -31.78 18.21
C GLY A 165 12.05 -31.11 18.33
N LYS A 166 12.92 -31.24 17.31
CA LYS A 166 14.25 -30.62 17.26
C LYS A 166 14.24 -29.12 17.62
N TRP A 167 13.20 -28.40 17.20
CA TRP A 167 13.10 -26.94 17.32
C TRP A 167 12.25 -26.49 18.51
N LYS A 168 12.21 -27.29 19.58
CA LYS A 168 11.46 -26.97 20.79
C LYS A 168 11.79 -25.57 21.31
N ASN A 169 10.73 -24.79 21.51
CA ASN A 169 10.73 -23.41 22.00
C ASN A 169 11.11 -22.33 20.98
N MET A 170 11.47 -22.67 19.75
CA MET A 170 11.89 -21.68 18.75
C MET A 170 10.77 -20.69 18.38
N MET A 171 9.52 -21.15 18.36
CA MET A 171 8.34 -20.34 18.01
C MET A 171 7.48 -20.03 19.25
N LYS A 172 8.13 -19.66 20.37
CA LYS A 172 7.44 -19.28 21.62
C LYS A 172 7.34 -17.77 21.83
N ASP A 173 7.93 -16.98 20.93
CA ASP A 173 7.97 -15.54 21.09
C ASP A 173 6.57 -14.94 20.94
N VAL A 174 6.27 -13.96 21.79
CA VAL A 174 4.98 -13.27 21.77
C VAL A 174 5.01 -12.22 20.68
N HIS A 175 4.09 -12.30 19.73
CA HIS A 175 4.13 -11.52 18.49
C HIS A 175 2.79 -10.82 18.18
N LEU A 176 1.74 -11.04 18.98
CA LEU A 176 0.43 -10.39 18.89
C LEU A 176 0.11 -9.53 20.12
N GLY A 177 -0.55 -8.40 19.88
CA GLY A 177 -1.09 -7.56 20.96
C GLY A 177 -0.11 -6.56 21.57
N TYR A 178 0.97 -6.22 20.86
CA TYR A 178 1.85 -5.13 21.26
C TYR A 178 1.06 -3.82 21.35
N VAL A 179 1.28 -3.03 22.40
CA VAL A 179 0.73 -1.67 22.60
C VAL A 179 1.80 -0.62 22.93
N LYS A 180 3.03 -1.08 23.15
CA LYS A 180 4.23 -0.31 23.45
C LYS A 180 5.44 -1.05 22.88
N TRP A 181 6.63 -0.46 22.96
CA TRP A 181 7.87 -1.04 22.42
C TRP A 181 8.23 -2.40 23.05
N SER A 182 7.90 -2.60 24.33
CA SER A 182 8.24 -3.83 25.05
C SER A 182 7.23 -4.94 24.76
N MET A 183 7.73 -6.17 24.62
CA MET A 183 6.94 -7.39 24.44
C MET A 183 5.82 -7.54 25.50
N PRO A 184 4.57 -7.86 25.09
CA PRO A 184 3.50 -8.14 26.04
C PRO A 184 3.70 -9.48 26.74
N LYS A 185 2.97 -9.73 27.83
CA LYS A 185 3.12 -10.97 28.62
C LYS A 185 2.60 -12.23 27.93
N LYS A 186 1.68 -12.07 26.99
CA LYS A 186 1.03 -13.14 26.21
C LYS A 186 0.43 -12.56 24.95
N ASP A 187 0.24 -13.39 23.93
CA ASP A 187 -0.50 -13.02 22.74
C ASP A 187 -1.94 -12.64 23.08
N SER A 188 -2.45 -11.64 22.37
CA SER A 188 -3.83 -11.19 22.51
C SER A 188 -4.38 -10.69 21.18
N LEU A 189 -5.67 -10.89 20.99
CA LEU A 189 -6.40 -10.41 19.83
C LEU A 189 -6.48 -8.87 19.83
N PRO A 190 -6.50 -8.24 18.64
CA PRO A 190 -6.94 -6.85 18.53
C PRO A 190 -8.39 -6.71 19.03
N ASN A 191 -8.79 -5.47 19.36
CA ASN A 191 -10.16 -5.21 19.80
C ASN A 191 -11.17 -5.61 18.71
N LEU A 192 -12.16 -6.42 19.11
CA LEU A 192 -13.27 -6.88 18.28
C LEU A 192 -14.58 -6.31 18.81
N LYS A 193 -15.51 -6.05 17.91
CA LYS A 193 -16.88 -5.59 18.21
C LYS A 193 -17.88 -6.64 17.75
N GLU A 194 -18.85 -6.94 18.61
CA GLU A 194 -20.00 -7.78 18.25
C GLU A 194 -21.20 -6.89 17.95
N VAL A 195 -21.95 -7.25 16.92
CA VAL A 195 -23.21 -6.62 16.54
C VAL A 195 -24.35 -7.51 17.00
N VAL A 196 -25.25 -6.95 17.80
CA VAL A 196 -26.54 -7.58 18.10
C VAL A 196 -27.48 -7.24 16.94
N PRO A 197 -27.94 -8.21 16.14
CA PRO A 197 -28.84 -7.91 15.02
C PRO A 197 -30.15 -7.32 15.52
N GLU A 198 -30.68 -6.34 14.79
CA GLU A 198 -32.05 -5.86 14.97
C GLU A 198 -33.06 -7.00 14.76
N GLU A 199 -34.25 -6.91 15.38
CA GLU A 199 -35.27 -7.97 15.36
C GLU A 199 -35.69 -8.37 13.93
N PHE A 200 -35.76 -7.39 13.02
CA PHE A 200 -36.19 -7.57 11.64
C PHE A 200 -35.10 -7.14 10.65
N PRO A 201 -35.07 -7.70 9.42
CA PRO A 201 -34.02 -7.39 8.46
C PRO A 201 -34.15 -5.95 7.96
N LYS A 202 -33.08 -5.19 8.11
CA LYS A 202 -33.04 -3.76 7.83
C LYS A 202 -31.84 -3.41 6.96
N MET A 203 -32.13 -2.74 5.85
CA MET A 203 -31.12 -2.35 4.88
C MET A 203 -30.21 -1.26 5.43
N GLY A 204 -28.92 -1.46 5.25
CA GLY A 204 -27.92 -0.42 5.20
C GLY A 204 -27.24 -0.38 3.83
N VAL A 205 -26.64 0.77 3.52
CA VAL A 205 -25.89 1.04 2.30
C VAL A 205 -24.58 1.71 2.69
N ALA A 206 -23.46 1.23 2.15
CA ALA A 206 -22.15 1.87 2.24
C ALA A 206 -21.59 2.05 0.82
N VAL A 207 -20.78 3.08 0.64
CA VAL A 207 -20.15 3.39 -0.66
C VAL A 207 -18.65 3.34 -0.53
N GLU A 208 -17.97 2.93 -1.60
CA GLU A 208 -16.51 3.00 -1.68
C GLU A 208 -16.01 4.40 -1.33
N GLY A 209 -14.89 4.47 -0.61
CA GLY A 209 -14.31 5.72 -0.13
C GLY A 209 -14.93 6.28 1.15
N CYS A 210 -16.01 5.71 1.69
CA CYS A 210 -16.69 6.26 2.85
C CYS A 210 -16.83 5.26 4.00
N ILE A 211 -16.41 5.68 5.20
CA ILE A 211 -16.60 4.90 6.43
C ILE A 211 -18.04 4.95 6.96
N LYS A 212 -18.83 5.96 6.55
CA LYS A 212 -20.22 6.13 6.96
C LYS A 212 -21.15 5.21 6.16
N SER A 213 -22.34 4.99 6.71
CA SER A 213 -23.40 4.21 6.07
C SER A 213 -24.75 4.90 6.19
N TRP A 214 -25.71 4.45 5.38
CA TRP A 214 -27.07 4.97 5.27
C TRP A 214 -28.10 3.85 5.40
N PRO A 215 -29.31 4.11 5.91
CA PRO A 215 -29.74 5.34 6.56
C PRO A 215 -29.04 5.55 7.91
N GLY A 216 -28.71 6.81 8.26
CA GLY A 216 -28.06 7.15 9.53
C GLY A 216 -26.96 8.22 9.46
N SER A 217 -26.55 8.65 8.27
CA SER A 217 -25.64 9.80 8.08
C SER A 217 -26.35 10.96 7.40
N ASP A 218 -26.09 12.18 7.88
CA ASP A 218 -26.60 13.43 7.28
C ASP A 218 -25.86 13.83 5.99
N ASN A 219 -24.68 13.24 5.74
CA ASN A 219 -23.92 13.48 4.53
C ASN A 219 -24.53 12.73 3.34
N LYS A 220 -24.35 13.26 2.14
CA LYS A 220 -24.70 12.55 0.90
C LYS A 220 -23.79 11.34 0.71
N ALA A 221 -24.36 10.21 0.27
CA ALA A 221 -23.59 9.06 -0.17
C ALA A 221 -23.03 9.34 -1.56
N ILE A 222 -21.72 9.60 -1.67
CA ILE A 222 -21.07 9.99 -2.92
C ILE A 222 -19.97 8.97 -3.23
N LEU A 223 -20.03 8.35 -4.40
CA LEU A 223 -18.95 7.51 -4.92
C LEU A 223 -17.76 8.37 -5.34
N PRO A 224 -16.53 7.83 -5.36
CA PRO A 224 -15.40 8.54 -5.95
C PRO A 224 -15.71 8.90 -7.42
N THR A 225 -15.08 9.98 -7.90
CA THR A 225 -15.32 10.49 -9.25
C THR A 225 -14.86 9.48 -10.29
N PHE A 226 -15.74 9.15 -11.23
CA PHE A 226 -15.40 8.33 -12.38
C PHE A 226 -14.74 9.18 -13.47
N ASP A 227 -13.70 8.63 -14.07
CA ASP A 227 -12.88 9.32 -15.05
C ASP A 227 -12.79 8.52 -16.36
N TRP A 228 -13.01 9.16 -17.51
CA TRP A 228 -12.96 8.50 -18.82
C TRP A 228 -11.62 7.87 -19.15
N LEU A 229 -10.52 8.45 -18.66
CA LEU A 229 -9.16 7.97 -18.91
C LEU A 229 -8.88 6.65 -18.17
N SER A 230 -9.41 6.50 -16.96
CA SER A 230 -9.26 5.31 -16.15
C SER A 230 -10.61 4.59 -16.07
N ASN A 231 -10.82 3.54 -16.87
CA ASN A 231 -12.05 2.75 -16.94
C ASN A 231 -12.40 2.04 -15.61
N GLN A 232 -12.77 2.84 -14.62
CA GLN A 232 -12.93 2.49 -13.22
C GLN A 232 -14.28 1.84 -12.96
N SER A 233 -14.31 1.03 -11.90
CA SER A 233 -15.52 0.53 -11.27
C SER A 233 -15.42 0.81 -9.78
N TYR A 234 -16.50 1.32 -9.19
CA TYR A 234 -16.62 1.51 -7.75
C TYR A 234 -17.78 0.70 -7.20
N TYR A 235 -17.73 0.37 -5.92
CA TYR A 235 -18.77 -0.46 -5.30
C TYR A 235 -19.74 0.30 -4.40
N ILE A 236 -20.97 -0.22 -4.36
CA ILE A 236 -21.98 0.06 -3.34
C ILE A 236 -22.24 -1.26 -2.60
N ASP A 237 -22.03 -1.29 -1.29
CA ASP A 237 -22.38 -2.43 -0.44
C ASP A 237 -23.78 -2.21 0.13
N VAL A 238 -24.72 -3.10 -0.21
CA VAL A 238 -26.04 -3.19 0.42
C VAL A 238 -25.99 -4.29 1.46
N PHE A 239 -26.31 -3.99 2.71
CA PHE A 239 -26.07 -4.90 3.82
C PHE A 239 -27.25 -4.98 4.78
N ASN A 240 -27.27 -6.04 5.58
CA ASN A 240 -28.29 -6.29 6.59
C ASN A 240 -27.80 -5.91 7.99
N ARG A 241 -28.70 -5.32 8.77
CA ARG A 241 -28.50 -4.92 10.17
C ARG A 241 -29.33 -5.74 11.17
N GLY A 242 -30.19 -6.64 10.68
CA GLY A 242 -31.08 -7.43 11.53
C GLY A 242 -31.20 -8.89 11.11
N ASN A 243 -32.07 -9.64 11.78
CA ASN A 243 -32.24 -11.07 11.55
C ASN A 243 -33.00 -11.37 10.25
N GLY A 244 -32.64 -12.48 9.60
CA GLY A 244 -33.28 -12.93 8.35
C GLY A 244 -32.66 -12.30 7.11
N SER A 245 -33.47 -12.11 6.06
CA SER A 245 -33.02 -11.51 4.80
C SER A 245 -34.06 -10.54 4.24
N PHE A 246 -33.61 -9.62 3.39
CA PHE A 246 -34.50 -8.71 2.67
C PHE A 246 -34.19 -8.66 1.17
N ARG A 247 -35.16 -8.23 0.37
CA ARG A 247 -34.95 -7.93 -1.05
C ARG A 247 -34.75 -6.45 -1.25
N PHE A 248 -33.81 -6.07 -2.11
CA PHE A 248 -33.62 -4.69 -2.56
C PHE A 248 -33.87 -4.55 -4.06
N LYS A 249 -34.09 -3.30 -4.48
CA LYS A 249 -34.03 -2.86 -5.88
C LYS A 249 -33.04 -1.71 -5.99
N ALA A 250 -32.28 -1.66 -7.07
CA ALA A 250 -31.36 -0.58 -7.40
C ALA A 250 -31.72 0.00 -8.78
N ARG A 251 -31.81 1.33 -8.87
CA ARG A 251 -32.16 2.03 -10.12
C ARG A 251 -31.28 3.26 -10.31
N ALA A 252 -30.65 3.38 -11.46
CA ALA A 252 -29.98 4.62 -11.86
C ALA A 252 -30.94 5.51 -12.64
N ASN A 253 -30.88 6.83 -12.40
CA ASN A 253 -31.69 7.81 -13.13
C ASN A 253 -31.12 8.17 -14.52
N LYS A 254 -29.91 7.72 -14.84
CA LYS A 254 -29.25 7.92 -16.14
C LYS A 254 -28.88 6.58 -16.76
N SER A 255 -29.13 6.44 -18.06
CA SER A 255 -28.88 5.22 -18.84
C SER A 255 -27.39 4.90 -19.06
N TRP A 256 -26.50 5.86 -18.79
CA TRP A 256 -25.06 5.68 -18.87
C TRP A 256 -24.45 5.12 -17.58
N VAL A 257 -25.21 4.99 -16.49
CA VAL A 257 -24.74 4.30 -15.28
C VAL A 257 -25.08 2.81 -15.40
N LYS A 258 -24.08 1.95 -15.34
CA LYS A 258 -24.21 0.49 -15.36
C LYS A 258 -24.09 -0.06 -13.94
N LEU A 259 -25.04 -0.91 -13.56
CA LEU A 259 -25.04 -1.64 -12.29
C LEU A 259 -24.89 -3.13 -12.56
N SER A 260 -24.00 -3.82 -11.85
CA SER A 260 -23.83 -5.27 -12.00
C SER A 260 -25.09 -6.06 -11.59
N GLN A 261 -25.92 -5.49 -10.71
CA GLN A 261 -27.20 -6.03 -10.32
C GLN A 261 -28.18 -4.91 -9.94
N THR A 262 -29.45 -5.08 -10.31
CA THR A 262 -30.53 -4.10 -10.06
C THR A 262 -31.55 -4.59 -9.03
N LYS A 263 -31.39 -5.82 -8.54
CA LYS A 263 -32.19 -6.44 -7.48
C LYS A 263 -31.40 -7.59 -6.89
N GLY A 264 -31.67 -7.93 -5.63
CA GLY A 264 -31.06 -9.07 -4.96
C GLY A 264 -31.70 -9.35 -3.62
N THR A 265 -31.37 -10.49 -3.03
CA THR A 265 -31.72 -10.86 -1.66
C THR A 265 -30.46 -10.76 -0.80
N VAL A 266 -30.55 -10.07 0.34
CA VAL A 266 -29.42 -9.78 1.23
C VAL A 266 -29.69 -10.43 2.58
N GLU A 267 -28.88 -11.44 2.90
CA GLU A 267 -28.82 -12.02 4.24
C GLU A 267 -27.79 -11.28 5.10
N LYS A 268 -26.59 -11.04 4.55
CA LYS A 268 -25.49 -10.32 5.21
C LYS A 268 -25.08 -9.09 4.42
N ASP A 269 -24.42 -9.30 3.28
CA ASP A 269 -23.96 -8.24 2.39
C ASP A 269 -24.18 -8.64 0.92
N ALA A 270 -24.43 -7.64 0.07
CA ALA A 270 -24.42 -7.76 -1.38
C ALA A 270 -23.72 -6.54 -1.99
N ARG A 271 -22.69 -6.80 -2.80
CA ARG A 271 -21.92 -5.76 -3.47
C ARG A 271 -22.47 -5.49 -4.87
N ILE A 272 -22.75 -4.24 -5.19
CA ILE A 272 -23.11 -3.76 -6.52
C ILE A 272 -21.91 -3.05 -7.09
N GLN A 273 -21.39 -3.53 -8.23
CA GLN A 273 -20.37 -2.82 -8.98
C GLN A 273 -21.04 -1.78 -9.87
N VAL A 274 -20.52 -0.55 -9.85
CA VAL A 274 -20.99 0.60 -10.61
C VAL A 274 -19.90 0.99 -11.61
N SER A 275 -20.27 1.07 -12.88
CA SER A 275 -19.39 1.51 -13.96
C SER A 275 -20.13 2.42 -14.94
N ILE A 276 -19.39 3.09 -15.82
CA ILE A 276 -19.94 4.08 -16.75
C ILE A 276 -19.97 3.53 -18.18
N ASP A 277 -21.09 3.73 -18.86
CA ASP A 277 -21.24 3.56 -20.31
C ASP A 277 -20.84 4.83 -21.03
N TRP A 278 -19.54 5.00 -21.21
CA TRP A 278 -18.97 6.23 -21.73
C TRP A 278 -19.43 6.59 -23.14
N GLY A 279 -19.85 5.62 -23.96
CA GLY A 279 -20.40 5.89 -25.29
C GLY A 279 -21.72 6.67 -25.27
N LYS A 280 -22.44 6.66 -24.14
CA LYS A 280 -23.71 7.38 -23.94
C LYS A 280 -23.55 8.68 -23.16
N LEU A 281 -22.33 9.01 -22.72
CA LEU A 281 -22.04 10.18 -21.91
C LEU A 281 -21.58 11.36 -22.79
N PRO A 282 -22.14 12.58 -22.61
CA PRO A 282 -21.61 13.77 -23.26
C PRO A 282 -20.23 14.13 -22.73
N PHE A 283 -19.50 14.98 -23.46
CA PHE A 283 -18.27 15.59 -22.95
C PHE A 283 -18.59 16.61 -21.85
N GLY A 284 -17.68 16.76 -20.89
CA GLY A 284 -17.80 17.62 -19.71
C GLY A 284 -17.96 16.84 -18.40
N GLU A 285 -18.41 17.54 -17.38
CA GLU A 285 -18.79 16.96 -16.10
C GLU A 285 -20.27 16.53 -16.15
N SER A 286 -20.61 15.43 -15.49
CA SER A 286 -21.98 14.92 -15.43
C SER A 286 -22.27 14.27 -14.08
N GLU A 287 -23.53 14.35 -13.67
CA GLU A 287 -24.02 13.78 -12.42
C GLU A 287 -25.14 12.77 -12.67
N ALA A 288 -25.17 11.73 -11.84
CA ALA A 288 -26.26 10.78 -11.76
C ALA A 288 -26.55 10.41 -10.31
N MET A 289 -27.70 9.75 -10.13
CA MET A 289 -28.15 9.23 -8.86
C MET A 289 -28.60 7.78 -9.03
N ILE A 290 -28.18 6.95 -8.10
CA ILE A 290 -28.60 5.56 -7.95
C ILE A 290 -29.48 5.47 -6.69
N GLU A 291 -30.71 5.01 -6.84
CA GLU A 291 -31.59 4.72 -5.72
C GLU A 291 -31.45 3.27 -5.29
N ILE A 292 -31.11 3.02 -4.04
CA ILE A 292 -31.19 1.69 -3.42
C ILE A 292 -32.43 1.65 -2.53
N VAL A 293 -33.34 0.70 -2.79
CA VAL A 293 -34.69 0.68 -2.21
C VAL A 293 -34.96 -0.64 -1.51
N GLN A 294 -35.40 -0.55 -0.25
CA GLN A 294 -36.01 -1.63 0.52
C GLN A 294 -37.40 -1.17 0.99
N LYS A 295 -38.47 -1.74 0.43
CA LYS A 295 -39.87 -1.35 0.72
C LYS A 295 -40.06 0.18 0.52
N GLN A 296 -40.29 0.93 1.60
CA GLN A 296 -40.47 2.39 1.60
C GLN A 296 -39.16 3.17 1.85
N VAL A 297 -38.09 2.50 2.29
CA VAL A 297 -36.79 3.14 2.56
C VAL A 297 -36.00 3.24 1.26
N THR A 298 -35.58 4.46 0.92
CA THR A 298 -34.75 4.76 -0.25
C THR A 298 -33.48 5.47 0.17
N VAL A 299 -32.33 4.99 -0.30
CA VAL A 299 -31.03 5.62 -0.12
C VAL A 299 -30.52 6.12 -1.47
N PRO A 300 -30.34 7.43 -1.66
CA PRO A 300 -29.72 7.98 -2.86
C PRO A 300 -28.20 7.92 -2.78
N VAL A 301 -27.56 7.37 -3.81
CA VAL A 301 -26.11 7.37 -4.01
C VAL A 301 -25.78 8.22 -5.24
N TYR A 302 -24.93 9.22 -5.04
CA TYR A 302 -24.54 10.19 -6.05
C TYR A 302 -23.28 9.74 -6.78
N VAL A 303 -23.28 9.98 -8.09
CA VAL A 303 -22.20 9.65 -9.02
C VAL A 303 -21.78 10.93 -9.73
N HIS A 304 -20.49 11.23 -9.67
CA HIS A 304 -19.87 12.30 -10.44
C HIS A 304 -18.95 11.68 -11.50
N VAL A 305 -19.02 12.21 -12.72
CA VAL A 305 -18.26 11.69 -13.85
C VAL A 305 -17.60 12.83 -14.61
N VAL A 306 -16.35 12.64 -15.01
CA VAL A 306 -15.59 13.56 -15.86
C VAL A 306 -15.24 12.85 -17.17
N LYS A 307 -15.66 13.44 -18.29
CA LYS A 307 -15.28 12.99 -19.64
C LYS A 307 -14.83 14.17 -20.47
N THR A 308 -13.52 14.32 -20.63
CA THR A 308 -12.92 15.33 -21.50
C THR A 308 -12.23 14.67 -22.69
N GLU A 309 -11.72 15.48 -23.61
CA GLU A 309 -10.82 14.96 -24.64
C GLU A 309 -9.62 14.27 -23.98
N LEU A 310 -9.25 13.12 -24.52
CA LEU A 310 -8.07 12.39 -24.06
C LEU A 310 -6.80 13.13 -24.51
N PRO A 311 -5.74 13.10 -23.70
CA PRO A 311 -4.45 13.66 -24.08
C PRO A 311 -3.94 13.04 -25.39
N LYS A 312 -3.59 13.88 -26.37
CA LYS A 312 -3.01 13.45 -27.64
C LYS A 312 -1.49 13.29 -27.47
N THR A 313 -1.05 12.06 -27.22
CA THR A 313 0.37 11.72 -27.03
C THR A 313 0.67 10.33 -27.60
N GLN A 314 1.91 10.11 -28.02
CA GLN A 314 2.43 8.78 -28.40
C GLN A 314 3.28 8.16 -27.29
N GLU A 315 3.59 8.92 -26.25
CA GLU A 315 4.35 8.44 -25.09
C GLU A 315 3.39 7.97 -24.00
N PRO A 316 3.69 6.83 -23.33
CA PRO A 316 2.94 6.42 -22.16
C PRO A 316 3.00 7.48 -21.05
N TYR A 317 1.93 7.65 -20.28
CA TYR A 317 1.85 8.70 -19.28
C TYR A 317 1.01 8.29 -18.06
N TRP A 318 1.04 9.14 -17.05
CA TRP A 318 0.31 8.98 -15.79
C TRP A 318 -0.64 10.16 -15.58
N GLY A 319 -1.73 9.96 -14.86
CA GLY A 319 -2.65 11.03 -14.52
C GLY A 319 -4.11 10.63 -14.65
N ASN A 320 -4.98 11.62 -14.50
CA ASN A 320 -6.43 11.51 -14.61
C ASN A 320 -7.00 12.87 -15.05
N LEU A 321 -8.22 12.86 -15.59
CA LEU A 321 -9.02 14.02 -15.98
C LEU A 321 -9.71 14.68 -14.77
N ALA A 322 -9.92 13.96 -13.67
CA ALA A 322 -10.64 14.43 -12.48
C ALA A 322 -9.81 15.31 -11.53
N ASN A 323 -8.53 15.54 -11.81
CA ASN A 323 -7.57 16.19 -10.90
C ASN A 323 -7.47 15.50 -9.52
N ALA A 324 -7.62 14.18 -9.50
CA ALA A 324 -7.57 13.35 -8.31
C ALA A 324 -6.15 12.81 -8.06
N GLU A 325 -5.96 12.15 -6.91
CA GLU A 325 -4.71 11.45 -6.59
C GLU A 325 -4.37 10.40 -7.66
N PHE A 326 -3.09 10.32 -8.04
CA PHE A 326 -2.55 9.19 -8.79
C PHE A 326 -1.11 8.88 -8.36
N SER A 327 -0.69 7.63 -8.55
CA SER A 327 0.65 7.19 -8.20
C SER A 327 1.44 6.73 -9.42
N ILE A 328 2.77 6.91 -9.34
CA ILE A 328 3.76 6.52 -10.34
C ILE A 328 4.84 5.68 -9.64
N PRO A 329 5.05 4.41 -10.03
CA PRO A 329 6.20 3.62 -9.57
C PRO A 329 7.49 4.23 -10.10
N ALA A 330 8.52 4.34 -9.26
CA ALA A 330 9.75 5.05 -9.64
C ALA A 330 10.47 4.42 -10.85
N ASN A 331 10.37 3.11 -11.03
CA ASN A 331 10.98 2.39 -12.15
C ASN A 331 10.24 2.56 -13.49
N GLN A 332 9.05 3.17 -13.51
CA GLN A 332 8.24 3.33 -14.71
C GLN A 332 8.38 4.73 -15.33
N TYR A 333 9.62 5.13 -15.59
CA TYR A 333 9.97 6.40 -16.22
C TYR A 333 9.78 6.36 -17.75
N ASN A 334 9.69 7.55 -18.36
CA ASN A 334 9.75 7.76 -19.80
C ASN A 334 11.20 7.91 -20.27
N ALA A 335 12.05 8.59 -19.50
CA ALA A 335 13.47 8.70 -19.76
C ALA A 335 14.30 8.59 -18.48
N ASN A 336 15.50 8.02 -18.61
CA ASN A 336 16.52 7.95 -17.55
C ASN A 336 17.82 8.51 -18.13
N ILE A 337 18.12 9.76 -17.75
CA ILE A 337 19.22 10.55 -18.27
C ILE A 337 20.38 10.45 -17.27
N ALA A 338 21.55 10.02 -17.75
CA ALA A 338 22.76 9.95 -16.94
C ALA A 338 23.24 11.36 -16.58
N GLY A 339 23.69 11.52 -15.34
CA GLY A 339 24.38 12.73 -14.90
C GLY A 339 25.87 12.69 -15.26
N LYS A 340 26.59 13.74 -14.87
CA LYS A 340 28.03 13.85 -15.16
C LYS A 340 28.87 12.74 -14.52
N ASN A 341 28.52 12.34 -13.29
CA ASN A 341 29.33 11.42 -12.47
C ASN A 341 28.56 10.16 -12.02
N ALA A 342 27.27 10.06 -12.32
CA ALA A 342 26.41 8.99 -11.83
C ALA A 342 25.22 8.74 -12.76
N ARG A 343 24.46 7.67 -12.50
CA ARG A 343 23.18 7.37 -13.16
C ARG A 343 22.20 6.73 -12.20
N TRP A 344 20.91 6.82 -12.52
CA TRP A 344 19.89 6.01 -11.86
C TRP A 344 19.96 4.56 -12.35
N ILE A 345 19.84 3.62 -11.42
CA ILE A 345 19.72 2.18 -11.70
C ILE A 345 18.42 1.63 -11.08
N VAL A 346 17.85 0.63 -11.72
CA VAL A 346 16.71 -0.11 -11.16
C VAL A 346 17.23 -1.08 -10.10
N LEU A 347 16.55 -1.12 -8.96
CA LEU A 347 16.77 -2.06 -7.85
C LEU A 347 15.54 -2.98 -7.76
N PRO A 348 15.56 -4.12 -8.46
CA PRO A 348 14.40 -5.01 -8.55
C PRO A 348 13.98 -5.53 -7.18
N ASP A 349 12.67 -5.61 -6.96
CA ASP A 349 12.03 -6.13 -5.75
C ASP A 349 12.38 -5.43 -4.43
N LEU A 350 13.17 -4.34 -4.49
CA LEU A 350 13.46 -3.50 -3.33
C LEU A 350 12.29 -2.58 -3.01
N GLY A 351 12.00 -2.42 -1.73
CA GLY A 351 10.95 -1.54 -1.23
C GLY A 351 9.59 -2.21 -1.21
N ARG A 352 8.53 -1.41 -1.31
CA ARG A 352 7.15 -1.88 -1.21
C ARG A 352 6.50 -2.14 -2.57
N ASP A 353 6.94 -1.43 -3.62
CA ASP A 353 6.51 -1.59 -5.02
C ASP A 353 7.39 -2.60 -5.78
N GLU A 354 7.20 -2.79 -7.09
CA GLU A 354 7.96 -3.76 -7.90
C GLU A 354 9.48 -3.52 -7.91
N ALA A 355 9.91 -2.27 -7.84
CA ALA A 355 11.32 -1.90 -7.76
C ALA A 355 11.49 -0.47 -7.22
N CYS A 356 12.68 -0.19 -6.73
CA CYS A 356 13.13 1.17 -6.45
C CYS A 356 14.12 1.66 -7.50
N MET A 357 14.38 2.97 -7.52
CA MET A 357 15.47 3.60 -8.25
C MET A 357 16.56 4.03 -7.27
N GLY A 358 17.79 3.57 -7.51
CA GLY A 358 18.99 3.95 -6.74
C GLY A 358 20.08 4.54 -7.63
N ILE A 359 21.26 4.80 -7.05
CA ILE A 359 22.40 5.43 -7.73
C ILE A 359 23.53 4.46 -8.04
N GLN A 360 24.21 4.68 -9.18
CA GLN A 360 25.52 4.09 -9.46
C GLN A 360 26.50 5.13 -10.03
N PRO A 361 27.74 5.24 -9.49
CA PRO A 361 28.22 4.61 -8.26
C PRO A 361 27.66 5.30 -7.01
N VAL A 362 27.51 4.55 -5.90
CA VAL A 362 27.02 5.09 -4.61
C VAL A 362 27.98 6.07 -3.94
N THR A 363 29.23 6.12 -4.40
CA THR A 363 30.28 7.05 -3.93
C THR A 363 30.38 8.33 -4.76
N ALA A 364 29.46 8.55 -5.71
CA ALA A 364 29.46 9.75 -6.53
C ALA A 364 29.38 11.03 -5.67
N PRO A 365 30.04 12.14 -6.07
CA PRO A 365 29.88 13.41 -5.39
C PRO A 365 28.47 13.98 -5.61
N SER A 366 28.04 14.89 -4.73
CA SER A 366 26.82 15.65 -4.95
C SER A 366 26.84 16.42 -6.27
N ALA A 367 25.69 16.56 -6.91
CA ALA A 367 25.53 17.26 -8.17
C ALA A 367 24.48 18.37 -8.10
N GLU A 368 24.71 19.46 -8.82
CA GLU A 368 23.66 20.44 -9.15
C GLU A 368 22.65 19.82 -10.14
N PRO A 369 21.36 20.22 -10.14
CA PRO A 369 20.33 19.62 -10.99
C PRO A 369 20.73 19.46 -12.46
N ARG A 370 21.38 20.47 -13.06
CA ARG A 370 21.86 20.44 -14.45
C ARG A 370 22.88 19.35 -14.78
N ASN A 371 23.58 18.84 -13.76
CA ASN A 371 24.62 17.80 -13.88
C ASN A 371 24.18 16.48 -13.22
N ALA A 372 23.02 16.47 -12.56
CA ALA A 372 22.50 15.35 -11.81
C ALA A 372 21.83 14.33 -12.75
N PRO A 373 21.86 13.03 -12.41
CA PRO A 373 21.02 12.04 -13.07
C PRO A 373 19.54 12.41 -12.94
N CYS A 374 18.77 12.25 -14.02
CA CYS A 374 17.38 12.68 -14.08
C CYS A 374 16.46 11.55 -14.56
N LEU A 375 15.37 11.31 -13.84
CA LEU A 375 14.24 10.51 -14.30
C LEU A 375 13.14 11.45 -14.79
N GLU A 376 12.60 11.17 -15.98
CA GLU A 376 11.49 11.93 -16.54
C GLU A 376 10.23 11.07 -16.63
N TYR A 377 9.09 11.65 -16.24
CA TYR A 377 7.78 11.02 -16.28
C TYR A 377 6.81 11.94 -17.00
N LYS A 378 6.08 11.41 -17.98
CA LYS A 378 4.99 12.12 -18.65
C LYS A 378 3.75 12.04 -17.77
N VAL A 379 3.20 13.19 -17.43
CA VAL A 379 2.02 13.30 -16.58
C VAL A 379 0.97 14.19 -17.23
N PHE A 380 -0.31 13.85 -17.08
CA PHE A 380 -1.42 14.71 -17.48
C PHE A 380 -2.02 15.40 -16.25
N LEU A 381 -2.05 16.74 -16.28
CA LEU A 381 -2.61 17.58 -15.23
C LEU A 381 -3.74 18.42 -15.81
N PRO A 382 -5.02 18.18 -15.42
CA PRO A 382 -6.17 18.80 -16.08
C PRO A 382 -6.49 20.22 -15.59
N LYS A 383 -5.77 20.75 -14.59
CA LYS A 383 -6.05 22.06 -13.97
C LYS A 383 -4.77 22.85 -13.73
N VAL A 384 -4.88 24.17 -13.89
CA VAL A 384 -3.85 25.13 -13.50
C VAL A 384 -3.80 25.32 -11.98
N GLY A 385 -2.68 25.85 -11.49
CA GLY A 385 -2.47 26.21 -10.09
C GLY A 385 -1.56 25.24 -9.36
N LYS A 386 -1.64 25.26 -8.03
CA LYS A 386 -0.76 24.46 -7.18
C LYS A 386 -1.13 22.98 -7.22
N THR A 387 -0.14 22.15 -7.51
CA THR A 387 -0.20 20.69 -7.42
C THR A 387 0.79 20.22 -6.36
N THR A 388 0.35 19.36 -5.44
CA THR A 388 1.23 18.75 -4.44
C THR A 388 1.79 17.45 -5.01
N VAL A 389 3.10 17.25 -4.91
CA VAL A 389 3.75 15.98 -5.23
C VAL A 389 4.46 15.44 -3.99
N CYS A 390 4.28 14.15 -3.70
CA CYS A 390 4.97 13.43 -2.65
C CYS A 390 5.93 12.41 -3.27
N LEU A 391 7.22 12.50 -2.93
CA LEU A 391 8.24 11.51 -3.26
C LEU A 391 8.41 10.55 -2.09
N GLY A 392 8.15 9.26 -2.33
CA GLY A 392 8.39 8.19 -1.38
C GLY A 392 9.79 7.65 -1.56
N ILE A 393 10.63 7.83 -0.54
CA ILE A 393 12.01 7.32 -0.52
C ILE A 393 12.17 6.29 0.59
N LEU A 394 13.09 5.33 0.43
CA LEU A 394 13.46 4.47 1.55
C LEU A 394 14.02 5.32 2.71
N PRO A 395 13.80 4.93 3.98
CA PRO A 395 14.15 5.71 5.16
C PRO A 395 15.66 5.67 5.46
N THR A 396 16.47 6.15 4.51
CA THR A 396 17.92 6.22 4.63
C THR A 396 18.33 7.32 5.61
N GLN A 397 19.45 7.07 6.31
CA GLN A 397 19.97 7.98 7.33
C GLN A 397 20.87 9.04 6.70
N ASP A 398 20.98 10.21 7.33
CA ASP A 398 21.95 11.25 6.94
C ASP A 398 23.35 10.86 7.44
N VAL A 399 24.00 9.90 6.76
CA VAL A 399 25.30 9.37 7.18
C VAL A 399 26.47 10.32 6.89
N TYR A 400 26.24 11.37 6.09
CA TYR A 400 27.22 12.43 5.83
C TYR A 400 26.63 13.85 6.02
N PRO A 401 26.40 14.29 7.27
CA PRO A 401 25.67 15.53 7.55
C PRO A 401 26.30 16.82 7.01
N GLN A 402 27.61 16.87 6.74
CA GLN A 402 28.24 18.03 6.07
C GLN A 402 27.71 18.21 4.63
N ARG A 403 27.48 17.09 3.94
CA ARG A 403 26.96 17.06 2.56
C ARG A 403 25.46 17.27 2.53
N GLY A 404 24.77 16.72 3.53
CA GLY A 404 23.31 16.64 3.59
C GLY A 404 22.76 15.50 2.73
N LEU A 405 21.44 15.44 2.66
CA LEU A 405 20.69 14.43 1.93
C LEU A 405 19.59 15.13 1.12
N ARG A 406 19.83 15.38 -0.18
CA ARG A 406 18.95 16.18 -1.04
C ARG A 406 18.58 15.44 -2.32
N ILE A 407 17.34 15.69 -2.77
CA ILE A 407 16.80 15.33 -4.07
C ILE A 407 16.15 16.58 -4.67
N ALA A 408 15.99 16.68 -5.98
CA ALA A 408 15.25 17.79 -6.57
C ALA A 408 14.13 17.32 -7.49
N MET A 409 13.09 18.13 -7.59
CA MET A 409 11.96 17.91 -8.51
C MET A 409 11.75 19.12 -9.40
N GLY A 410 11.59 18.89 -10.70
CA GLY A 410 11.18 19.89 -11.69
C GLY A 410 9.87 19.51 -12.37
N LEU A 411 9.18 20.51 -12.90
CA LEU A 411 8.04 20.35 -13.81
C LEU A 411 8.36 21.13 -15.09
N ASP A 412 8.37 20.43 -16.22
CA ASP A 412 8.72 20.96 -17.53
C ASP A 412 10.10 21.64 -17.54
N ASN A 413 10.12 22.95 -17.82
CA ASN A 413 11.32 23.79 -17.92
C ASN A 413 11.46 24.73 -16.72
N ASN A 414 10.61 24.59 -15.69
CA ASN A 414 10.72 25.38 -14.47
C ASN A 414 11.99 24.97 -13.69
N GLU A 415 12.57 25.92 -12.96
CA GLU A 415 13.71 25.69 -12.07
C GLU A 415 13.42 24.55 -11.07
N PRO A 416 14.25 23.50 -11.01
CA PRO A 416 14.03 22.39 -10.08
C PRO A 416 14.10 22.83 -8.61
N GLN A 417 13.13 22.40 -7.82
CA GLN A 417 13.11 22.64 -6.38
C GLN A 417 13.93 21.59 -5.65
N ILE A 418 14.96 22.02 -4.91
CA ILE A 418 15.79 21.16 -4.07
C ILE A 418 15.07 20.89 -2.74
N ILE A 419 14.96 19.61 -2.39
CA ILE A 419 14.26 19.10 -1.22
C ILE A 419 15.28 18.44 -0.29
N ASP A 420 15.31 18.87 0.97
CA ASP A 420 16.05 18.18 2.02
C ASP A 420 15.29 16.90 2.41
N ALA A 421 15.86 15.75 2.06
CA ALA A 421 15.29 14.44 2.25
C ALA A 421 15.25 14.00 3.72
N ARG A 422 15.75 14.80 4.66
CA ARG A 422 15.53 14.60 6.11
C ARG A 422 14.14 15.09 6.55
N LYS A 423 13.33 15.60 5.63
CA LYS A 423 11.92 15.94 5.87
C LYS A 423 11.12 14.70 6.26
N GLY A 424 10.66 14.66 7.51
CA GLY A 424 9.98 13.50 8.07
C GLY A 424 10.89 12.44 8.69
N PHE A 425 12.18 12.77 8.88
CA PHE A 425 13.13 11.97 9.64
C PHE A 425 12.68 11.79 11.10
N VAL A 426 12.75 10.56 11.61
CA VAL A 426 12.40 10.19 12.98
C VAL A 426 13.65 10.23 13.85
N ASP A 427 13.81 11.35 14.56
CA ASP A 427 14.94 11.59 15.46
C ASP A 427 14.79 10.88 16.81
N THR A 428 14.91 9.55 16.79
CA THR A 428 14.71 8.69 17.97
C THR A 428 15.69 9.03 19.09
N PHE A 429 16.92 9.41 18.75
CA PHE A 429 17.99 9.73 19.70
C PHE A 429 18.06 11.22 20.06
N SER A 430 17.11 12.03 19.57
CA SER A 430 17.06 13.48 19.79
C SER A 430 18.36 14.18 19.40
N GLU A 431 19.02 13.74 18.33
CA GLU A 431 20.27 14.29 17.81
C GLU A 431 20.13 15.74 17.38
N TYR A 432 18.98 16.12 16.83
CA TYR A 432 18.70 17.44 16.24
C TYR A 432 18.05 18.42 17.22
N ASN A 433 18.18 18.19 18.52
CA ASN A 433 17.70 19.13 19.54
C ASN A 433 18.53 20.43 19.58
N SER A 434 17.96 21.51 20.12
CA SER A 434 18.59 22.84 20.16
C SER A 434 19.97 22.86 20.84
N LYS A 435 20.20 22.02 21.87
CA LYS A 435 21.48 21.95 22.59
C LYS A 435 22.58 21.31 21.74
N ASN A 436 22.25 20.27 20.98
CA ASN A 436 23.19 19.61 20.07
C ASN A 436 23.48 20.48 18.85
N LEU A 437 22.45 21.11 18.27
CA LEU A 437 22.60 22.04 17.15
C LEU A 437 23.49 23.23 17.52
N ALA A 438 23.37 23.80 18.73
CA ALA A 438 24.23 24.89 19.18
C ALA A 438 25.72 24.48 19.33
N LYS A 439 26.01 23.19 19.50
CA LYS A 439 27.38 22.67 19.64
C LYS A 439 27.98 22.18 18.33
N SER A 440 27.14 21.83 17.36
CA SER A 440 27.58 21.26 16.10
C SER A 440 27.81 22.35 15.06
N LYS A 441 28.93 22.26 14.34
CA LYS A 441 29.21 23.11 13.16
C LYS A 441 28.61 22.52 11.87
N VAL A 442 28.05 21.33 11.95
CA VAL A 442 27.68 20.50 10.80
C VAL A 442 26.18 20.25 10.76
N LEU A 443 25.59 19.88 11.90
CA LEU A 443 24.18 19.56 11.98
C LEU A 443 23.35 20.80 11.72
N LYS A 444 22.37 20.66 10.83
CA LYS A 444 21.36 21.67 10.53
C LYS A 444 20.03 21.20 11.13
N PRO A 445 19.13 22.13 11.54
CA PRO A 445 17.79 21.76 11.97
C PRO A 445 17.09 20.88 10.93
N LEU A 446 16.29 19.91 11.40
CA LEU A 446 15.47 19.11 10.50
C LEU A 446 14.42 20.01 9.82
N PRO A 447 14.16 19.83 8.51
CA PRO A 447 13.17 20.61 7.80
C PRO A 447 11.75 20.29 8.31
N SER A 448 10.88 21.30 8.31
CA SER A 448 9.50 21.14 8.77
C SER A 448 8.71 20.19 7.85
N ARG A 449 7.93 19.30 8.46
CA ARG A 449 7.06 18.37 7.75
C ARG A 449 5.67 18.98 7.51
N ASN A 450 5.10 18.74 6.33
CA ASN A 450 3.72 19.13 6.07
C ASN A 450 2.76 18.19 6.81
N ARG A 451 2.00 18.76 7.76
CA ARG A 451 1.08 17.99 8.61
C ARG A 451 -0.33 17.86 8.03
N SER A 452 -0.64 18.60 6.96
CA SER A 452 -1.97 18.56 6.35
C SER A 452 -2.17 17.35 5.43
N ILE A 453 -1.08 16.76 4.91
CA ILE A 453 -1.13 15.60 4.02
C ILE A 453 -1.24 14.31 4.85
N LYS A 454 -2.36 13.59 4.72
CA LYS A 454 -2.62 12.37 5.48
C LYS A 454 -1.76 11.18 5.06
N LEU A 455 -1.32 11.12 3.79
CA LEU A 455 -0.39 10.11 3.27
C LEU A 455 0.92 10.09 4.08
N ILE A 456 1.37 11.27 4.52
CA ILE A 456 2.59 11.47 5.33
C ILE A 456 2.42 10.90 6.76
N ALA A 457 1.17 10.69 7.21
CA ALA A 457 0.81 10.04 8.46
C ALA A 457 1.41 10.69 9.74
N THR A 458 1.64 12.00 9.71
CA THR A 458 2.16 12.74 10.88
C THR A 458 1.19 12.64 12.06
N GLY A 459 1.70 12.21 13.23
CA GLY A 459 0.92 12.09 14.46
C GLY A 459 -0.04 10.90 14.50
N GLN A 460 -0.06 10.06 13.46
CA GLN A 460 -0.85 8.83 13.47
C GLN A 460 -0.13 7.74 14.28
N SER A 461 -0.88 6.99 15.07
CA SER A 461 -0.34 5.93 15.94
C SER A 461 0.38 4.86 15.11
N ARG A 462 1.61 4.53 15.49
CA ARG A 462 2.50 3.58 14.80
C ARG A 462 2.74 3.94 13.32
N ARG A 463 2.63 5.19 12.92
CA ARG A 463 2.92 5.60 11.54
C ARG A 463 4.06 6.61 11.56
N ASN A 464 5.17 6.23 10.96
CA ASN A 464 6.32 7.08 10.69
C ASN A 464 7.21 6.36 9.67
N GLU A 465 8.33 6.97 9.27
CA GLU A 465 9.18 6.39 8.22
C GLU A 465 9.72 4.99 8.52
N VAL A 466 9.95 4.67 9.80
CA VAL A 466 10.53 3.41 10.24
C VAL A 466 9.45 2.33 10.22
N PHE A 467 8.29 2.62 10.81
CA PHE A 467 7.17 1.69 10.82
C PHE A 467 6.54 1.50 9.44
N ASP A 468 6.58 2.53 8.60
CA ASP A 468 6.00 2.50 7.26
C ASP A 468 6.99 2.03 6.18
N ASN A 469 8.26 1.83 6.58
CA ASN A 469 9.40 1.51 5.73
C ASN A 469 9.55 2.47 4.52
N LEU A 470 9.14 3.73 4.71
CA LEU A 470 9.16 4.77 3.68
C LEU A 470 9.07 6.18 4.29
N ARG A 471 9.92 7.10 3.83
CA ARG A 471 9.83 8.53 4.11
C ARG A 471 9.17 9.27 2.94
N TRP A 472 8.15 10.08 3.24
CA TRP A 472 7.49 10.94 2.26
C TRP A 472 8.07 12.36 2.28
N LEU A 473 8.45 12.86 1.12
CA LEU A 473 8.91 14.22 0.87
C LEU A 473 7.86 14.96 0.03
N ASP A 474 7.18 15.97 0.58
CA ASP A 474 6.24 16.80 -0.19
C ASP A 474 6.91 18.05 -0.78
N VAL A 475 6.44 18.42 -1.97
CA VAL A 475 6.79 19.63 -2.71
C VAL A 475 5.53 20.17 -3.42
N GLU A 476 5.34 21.48 -3.43
CA GLU A 476 4.29 22.14 -4.22
C GLU A 476 4.89 22.64 -5.53
N VAL A 477 4.23 22.38 -6.65
CA VAL A 477 4.60 22.94 -7.96
C VAL A 477 3.44 23.69 -8.57
N GLU A 478 3.77 24.70 -9.37
CA GLU A 478 2.80 25.49 -10.11
C GLU A 478 2.61 24.93 -11.52
N VAL A 479 1.36 24.60 -11.84
CA VAL A 479 0.93 24.17 -13.18
C VAL A 479 0.40 25.40 -13.89
N LEU A 480 1.12 25.85 -14.93
CA LEU A 480 0.80 27.10 -15.64
C LEU A 480 -0.32 26.92 -16.67
N GLU A 481 -0.40 25.73 -17.28
CA GLU A 481 -1.39 25.39 -18.31
C GLU A 481 -1.89 23.97 -18.07
N PRO A 482 -3.17 23.65 -18.31
CA PRO A 482 -3.64 22.27 -18.29
C PRO A 482 -3.05 21.48 -19.46
N GLY A 483 -2.65 20.24 -19.23
CA GLY A 483 -2.19 19.39 -20.32
C GLY A 483 -1.16 18.35 -19.93
N MET A 484 -0.35 17.98 -20.91
CA MET A 484 0.78 17.07 -20.74
C MET A 484 1.98 17.84 -20.21
N HIS A 485 2.59 17.31 -19.16
CA HIS A 485 3.80 17.84 -18.54
C HIS A 485 4.86 16.75 -18.42
N THR A 486 6.09 17.19 -18.20
CA THR A 486 7.23 16.32 -17.88
C THR A 486 7.67 16.58 -16.45
N LEU A 487 7.35 15.65 -15.56
CA LEU A 487 7.83 15.66 -14.18
C LEU A 487 9.24 15.07 -14.14
N LYS A 488 10.18 15.78 -13.53
CA LYS A 488 11.61 15.45 -13.52
C LYS A 488 12.11 15.24 -12.10
N ILE A 489 12.76 14.12 -11.83
CA ILE A 489 13.38 13.82 -10.53
C ILE A 489 14.90 13.77 -10.68
N PHE A 490 15.60 14.66 -9.99
CA PHE A 490 17.06 14.78 -10.02
C PHE A 490 17.67 14.29 -8.72
N MET A 491 18.72 13.48 -8.84
CA MET A 491 19.49 13.04 -7.69
C MET A 491 20.63 14.00 -7.36
N ILE A 492 20.50 14.72 -6.25
CA ILE A 492 21.48 15.73 -5.83
C ILE A 492 22.56 15.07 -4.97
N ASP A 493 22.17 14.43 -3.87
CA ASP A 493 23.08 13.67 -3.02
C ASP A 493 22.90 12.16 -3.26
N PRO A 494 23.99 11.38 -3.28
CA PRO A 494 23.89 9.91 -3.32
C PRO A 494 23.21 9.39 -2.04
N GLU A 495 22.83 8.10 -2.01
CA GLU A 495 22.16 7.39 -0.89
C GLU A 495 20.62 7.52 -0.84
N ILE A 496 20.01 8.35 -1.69
CA ILE A 496 18.56 8.37 -1.82
C ILE A 496 18.10 7.23 -2.73
N VAL A 497 17.11 6.48 -2.26
CA VAL A 497 16.45 5.43 -3.02
C VAL A 497 14.99 5.81 -3.18
N LEU A 498 14.56 6.08 -4.42
CA LEU A 498 13.20 6.49 -4.76
C LEU A 498 12.34 5.26 -5.04
N GLU A 499 11.20 5.15 -4.37
CA GLU A 499 10.25 4.04 -4.56
C GLU A 499 9.04 4.47 -5.39
N LYS A 500 8.43 5.61 -5.03
CA LYS A 500 7.12 5.99 -5.56
C LYS A 500 6.94 7.50 -5.62
N ILE A 501 6.14 7.97 -6.57
CA ILE A 501 5.69 9.35 -6.66
C ILE A 501 4.17 9.35 -6.53
N VAL A 502 3.61 10.22 -5.69
CA VAL A 502 2.16 10.44 -5.58
C VAL A 502 1.87 11.89 -5.90
N VAL A 503 0.98 12.13 -6.86
CA VAL A 503 0.56 13.47 -7.27
C VAL A 503 -0.85 13.73 -6.75
N ASN A 504 -1.07 14.92 -6.19
CA ASN A 504 -2.32 15.36 -5.56
C ASN A 504 -2.85 14.38 -4.50
N PRO A 505 -2.09 14.11 -3.43
CA PRO A 505 -2.50 13.16 -2.40
C PRO A 505 -3.86 13.51 -1.79
N ASP A 506 -4.77 12.52 -1.70
CA ASP A 506 -6.16 12.73 -1.32
C ASP A 506 -6.38 12.55 0.19
N ASN A 507 -6.57 13.68 0.87
CA ASN A 507 -6.85 13.71 2.31
C ASN A 507 -8.26 13.24 2.69
N LYS A 508 -9.20 13.20 1.75
CA LYS A 508 -10.56 12.67 1.95
C LYS A 508 -10.54 11.14 1.90
N TYR A 509 -9.69 10.56 1.06
CA TYR A 509 -9.59 9.10 0.87
C TYR A 509 -8.18 8.54 1.17
N PRO A 510 -7.64 8.72 2.41
CA PRO A 510 -6.28 8.32 2.70
C PRO A 510 -6.09 6.80 2.66
N SER A 511 -4.92 6.36 2.22
CA SER A 511 -4.51 4.95 2.20
C SER A 511 -3.03 4.81 2.58
N TYR A 512 -2.60 3.59 2.88
CA TYR A 512 -1.23 3.29 3.25
C TYR A 512 -0.25 3.35 2.06
N PHE A 513 -0.68 2.81 0.91
CA PHE A 513 0.11 2.74 -0.32
C PHE A 513 -0.16 3.88 -1.31
N GLY A 514 -1.16 4.73 -1.05
CA GLY A 514 -1.71 5.67 -2.04
C GLY A 514 -2.54 4.95 -3.11
N ALA A 515 -3.09 5.72 -4.04
CA ALA A 515 -3.85 5.21 -5.18
C ALA A 515 -3.04 4.16 -5.97
N PRO A 516 -3.68 3.08 -6.46
CA PRO A 516 -3.07 2.15 -7.39
C PRO A 516 -2.53 2.87 -8.62
N SER A 517 -1.36 2.47 -9.08
CA SER A 517 -0.70 3.04 -10.24
C SER A 517 -1.41 2.60 -11.52
N VAL A 518 -1.79 3.54 -12.39
CA VAL A 518 -2.37 3.26 -13.71
C VAL A 518 -1.59 4.02 -14.77
N ARG A 519 -0.91 3.27 -15.65
CA ARG A 519 -0.18 3.81 -16.80
C ARG A 519 -1.09 3.81 -18.02
N HIS A 520 -1.16 4.94 -18.71
CA HIS A 520 -1.89 5.10 -19.97
C HIS A 520 -0.91 4.99 -21.13
N ASN A 521 -1.31 4.33 -22.22
CA ASN A 521 -0.46 4.08 -23.38
C ASN A 521 -1.02 4.76 -24.63
#